data_AF-A0A1F3XCW2-F1
#
_entry.id   AF-A0A1F3XCW2-F1
#
_cell.length_a   1.000
_cell.length_b   1.000
_cell.length_c   1.000
_cell.angle_alpha   90.00
_cell.angle_beta   90.00
_cell.angle_gamma   90.00
#
_symmetry.space_group_name_H-M   'P 1'
#
loop_
_entity.id
_entity.type
_entity.pdbx_description
1 polymer ?
#
loop_
_entity_poly.entity_id
_entity_poly.type
_entity_poly.pdbx_seq_one_letter_code
_entity_poly.pdbx_strand_id
1 'polypeptide(L)'
;MLFDFSEGELSFLAVKFNLSLGREIEALAAIKVLDKAGYQDLVHQARFKLGSYYFGQSSWKEAFEQLALVDTKGFKTEQVSDLQWKLFLVNQQIGHRANLKKIAAWAERYSFKDIEEGARFCYWGYKLELYIEGSLQDCYHRYPLTFYGLKARSLANNNGQSLPGHPDPEFQFKRRPLQVEESEYFEMLRLLYDLDEQRLADSIVFEEEAKLKDLTYFDELRGLLAAADRFYLLHQLVSQHQDHLLGDTYYGNHHILPLLYPQAFQSQVTRYAEEARVSEMLVYAVMREESRFRPYVKSFAGAIGLLQLMPKTARFVGRSKRIRVSTSQLIDPDLNLRLGTIYLNDLSKRFEGNLYYTLAAYNGGASNVNRWKLKLEGPEDMDLFVEMISFNETKNYVKRVLKSYYLYQSIYGPR
;
A
#
# COMPACT_ATOMS: atom_id res chain seq x y z
N MET A 1 28.21 -13.85 27.62
CA MET A 1 28.83 -13.61 26.31
C MET A 1 29.20 -12.13 26.27
N LEU A 2 30.46 -11.78 26.48
CA LEU A 2 30.93 -10.39 26.28
C LEU A 2 31.15 -10.25 24.77
N PHE A 3 30.39 -9.39 24.12
CA PHE A 3 30.63 -9.05 22.72
C PHE A 3 31.87 -8.14 22.68
N ASP A 4 32.90 -8.57 21.96
CA ASP A 4 34.10 -7.77 21.73
C ASP A 4 33.84 -6.88 20.51
N PHE A 5 33.57 -5.60 20.76
CA PHE A 5 33.31 -4.62 19.71
C PHE A 5 34.61 -3.85 19.43
N SER A 6 34.92 -3.68 18.15
CA SER A 6 35.97 -2.76 17.73
C SER A 6 35.65 -1.32 18.15
N GLU A 7 36.68 -0.47 18.27
CA GLU A 7 36.52 0.95 18.59
C GLU A 7 35.60 1.68 17.59
N GLY A 8 35.67 1.31 16.31
CA GLY A 8 34.76 1.79 15.28
C GLY A 8 33.30 1.38 15.53
N GLU A 9 33.05 0.11 15.88
CA GLU A 9 31.70 -0.37 16.19
C GLU A 9 31.12 0.31 17.43
N LEU A 10 31.92 0.50 18.48
CA LEU A 10 31.51 1.24 19.67
C LEU A 10 31.15 2.69 19.34
N SER A 11 31.96 3.37 18.54
CA SER A 11 31.69 4.74 18.10
C SER A 11 30.43 4.83 17.23
N PHE A 12 30.20 3.86 16.35
CA PHE A 12 28.97 3.79 15.55
C PHE A 12 27.73 3.46 16.39
N LEU A 13 27.86 2.62 17.42
CA LEU A 13 26.80 2.37 18.40
C LEU A 13 26.50 3.64 19.19
N ALA A 14 27.51 4.43 19.56
CA ALA A 14 27.32 5.71 20.22
C ALA A 14 26.52 6.70 19.35
N VAL A 15 26.76 6.74 18.03
CA VAL A 15 25.91 7.51 17.10
C VAL A 15 24.45 7.07 17.21
N LYS A 16 24.17 5.77 17.08
CA LYS A 16 22.80 5.24 17.16
C LYS A 16 22.13 5.57 18.49
N PHE A 17 22.86 5.38 19.59
CA PHE A 17 22.36 5.62 20.93
C PHE A 17 22.03 7.10 21.15
N ASN A 18 22.95 8.01 20.81
CA ASN A 18 22.72 9.45 20.95
C ASN A 18 21.53 9.92 20.10
N LEU A 19 21.38 9.45 18.86
CA LEU A 19 20.22 9.76 18.03
C LEU A 19 18.91 9.26 18.65
N SER A 20 18.91 8.09 19.30
CA SER A 20 17.71 7.58 19.98
C SER A 20 17.28 8.42 21.19
N LEU A 21 18.21 9.19 21.75
CA LEU A 21 17.97 10.11 22.86
C LEU A 21 17.78 11.57 22.42
N GLY A 22 17.79 11.84 21.12
CA GLY A 22 17.72 13.21 20.59
C GLY A 22 18.96 14.06 20.88
N ARG A 23 20.14 13.43 20.90
CA ARG A 23 21.43 14.07 21.17
C ARG A 23 22.25 14.21 19.90
N GLU A 24 21.79 15.05 18.97
CA GLU A 24 22.43 15.19 17.65
C GLU A 24 23.87 15.74 17.69
N ILE A 25 24.20 16.58 18.68
CA ILE A 25 25.54 17.16 18.83
C ILE A 25 26.55 16.05 19.19
N GLU A 26 26.19 15.18 20.13
CA GLU A 26 26.99 14.04 20.55
C GLU A 26 27.08 12.98 19.46
N ALA A 27 26.01 12.76 18.71
CA ALA A 27 26.04 11.90 17.52
C ALA A 27 27.03 12.44 16.48
N LEU A 28 27.02 13.74 16.19
CA LEU A 28 27.97 14.36 15.27
C LEU A 28 29.42 14.29 15.80
N ALA A 29 29.62 14.44 17.10
CA ALA A 29 30.94 14.27 17.72
C ALA A 29 31.47 12.84 17.54
N ALA A 30 30.63 11.82 17.74
CA ALA A 30 31.00 10.42 17.50
C ALA A 30 31.32 10.13 16.02
N ILE A 31 30.64 10.78 15.07
CA ILE A 31 30.98 10.71 13.64
C ILE A 31 32.39 11.26 13.39
N LYS A 32 32.76 12.39 14.02
CA LYS A 32 34.11 12.96 13.90
C LYS A 32 35.19 12.05 14.47
N VAL A 33 34.88 11.27 15.50
CA VAL A 33 35.80 10.24 16.04
C VAL A 33 36.02 9.13 15.02
N LEU A 34 34.95 8.59 14.43
CA LEU A 34 35.04 7.58 13.36
C LEU A 34 35.90 8.06 12.19
N ASP A 35 35.69 9.31 11.76
CA ASP A 35 36.38 9.92 10.63
C ASP A 35 37.88 10.06 10.90
N LYS A 36 38.25 10.58 12.08
CA LYS A 36 39.66 10.70 12.51
C LYS A 36 40.36 9.35 12.63
N ALA A 37 39.63 8.31 13.04
CA ALA A 37 40.15 6.95 13.16
C ALA A 37 40.20 6.19 11.83
N GLY A 38 39.73 6.78 10.72
CA GLY A 38 39.82 6.19 9.39
C GLY A 38 38.72 5.18 9.05
N TYR A 39 37.67 5.06 9.86
CA TYR A 39 36.56 4.12 9.63
C TYR A 39 35.52 4.65 8.62
N GLN A 40 35.95 4.94 7.39
CA GLN A 40 35.13 5.66 6.39
C GLN A 40 33.79 4.98 6.07
N ASP A 41 33.75 3.65 5.97
CA ASP A 41 32.48 2.91 5.75
C ASP A 41 31.47 3.16 6.89
N LEU A 42 31.95 3.25 8.14
CA LEU A 42 31.10 3.57 9.30
C LEU A 42 30.73 5.05 9.34
N VAL A 43 31.61 5.96 8.89
CA VAL A 43 31.30 7.39 8.74
C VAL A 43 30.13 7.58 7.78
N HIS A 44 30.14 6.95 6.61
CA HIS A 44 29.05 7.09 5.65
C HIS A 44 27.73 6.50 6.16
N GLN A 45 27.78 5.35 6.83
CA GLN A 45 26.59 4.79 7.51
C GLN A 45 26.07 5.70 8.63
N ALA A 46 26.96 6.33 9.38
CA ALA A 46 26.60 7.22 10.48
C ALA A 46 26.02 8.55 9.97
N ARG A 47 26.59 9.12 8.92
CA ARG A 47 26.05 10.30 8.22
C ARG A 47 24.68 10.02 7.63
N PHE A 48 24.49 8.86 7.00
CA PHE A 48 23.17 8.45 6.51
C PHE A 48 22.13 8.41 7.64
N LYS A 49 22.50 7.90 8.83
CA LYS A 49 21.62 7.87 10.00
C LYS A 49 21.31 9.26 10.56
N LEU A 50 22.33 10.10 10.75
CA LEU A 50 22.14 11.47 11.24
C LEU A 50 21.33 12.31 10.25
N GLY A 51 21.61 12.20 8.95
CA GLY A 51 20.83 12.86 7.90
C GLY A 51 19.38 12.37 7.85
N SER A 52 19.15 11.06 8.05
CA SER A 52 17.79 10.50 8.17
C SER A 52 17.05 10.98 9.43
N TYR A 53 17.77 11.22 10.52
CA TYR A 53 17.21 11.81 11.74
C TYR A 53 16.76 13.25 11.49
N TYR A 54 17.61 14.10 10.91
CA TYR A 54 17.24 15.47 10.53
C TYR A 54 16.09 15.51 9.52
N PHE A 55 16.08 14.59 8.55
CA PHE A 55 14.96 14.42 7.62
C PHE A 55 13.64 14.17 8.36
N GLY A 56 13.65 13.29 9.37
CA GLY A 56 12.48 13.00 10.21
C GLY A 56 11.96 14.21 10.98
N GLN A 57 12.85 15.14 11.35
CA GLN A 57 12.55 16.39 12.03
C GLN A 57 12.18 17.55 11.08
N SER A 58 12.21 17.32 9.76
CA SER A 58 12.04 18.37 8.76
C SER A 58 13.13 19.46 8.79
N SER A 59 14.30 19.14 9.34
CA SER A 59 15.51 19.96 9.28
C SER A 59 16.22 19.74 7.93
N TRP A 60 15.64 20.30 6.87
CA TRP A 60 16.01 19.95 5.48
C TRP A 60 17.45 20.31 5.12
N LYS A 61 17.96 21.45 5.63
CA LYS A 61 19.33 21.89 5.34
C LYS A 61 20.36 20.98 6.00
N GLU A 62 20.16 20.68 7.27
CA GLU A 62 21.00 19.79 8.06
C GLU A 62 20.95 18.35 7.52
N ALA A 63 19.76 17.91 7.09
CA ALA A 63 19.61 16.63 6.39
C ALA A 63 20.43 16.60 5.09
N PHE A 64 20.36 17.66 4.28
CA PHE A 64 21.16 17.77 3.06
C PHE A 64 22.66 17.71 3.35
N GLU A 65 23.13 18.49 4.30
CA GLU A 65 24.55 18.56 4.67
C GLU A 65 25.13 17.21 5.10
N GLN A 66 24.32 16.34 5.73
CA GLN A 66 24.77 15.00 6.10
C GLN A 66 24.62 14.00 4.98
N LEU A 67 23.49 13.98 4.28
CA LEU A 67 23.19 13.00 3.24
C LEU A 67 24.05 13.20 1.98
N ALA A 68 24.36 14.44 1.62
CA ALA A 68 25.17 14.74 0.43
C ALA A 68 26.63 14.28 0.55
N LEU A 69 27.09 13.99 1.78
CA LEU A 69 28.45 13.49 2.08
C LEU A 69 28.53 11.96 2.16
N VAL A 70 27.43 11.25 1.89
CA VAL A 70 27.39 9.79 1.94
C VAL A 70 27.93 9.24 0.61
N ASP A 71 29.07 8.53 0.67
CA ASP A 71 29.47 7.62 -0.39
C ASP A 71 28.64 6.33 -0.25
N THR A 72 28.18 5.81 -1.39
CA THR A 72 27.33 4.62 -1.46
C THR A 72 28.13 3.33 -1.58
N LYS A 73 29.47 3.39 -1.60
CA LYS A 73 30.31 2.20 -1.53
C LYS A 73 29.98 1.38 -0.28
N GLY A 74 29.70 0.09 -0.47
CA GLY A 74 29.31 -0.83 0.61
C GLY A 74 27.83 -0.73 1.05
N PHE A 75 27.06 0.20 0.51
CA PHE A 75 25.60 0.23 0.72
C PHE A 75 24.91 -0.84 -0.13
N LYS A 76 23.87 -1.46 0.43
CA LYS A 76 22.96 -2.32 -0.35
C LYS A 76 22.16 -1.46 -1.33
N THR A 77 21.74 -2.06 -2.45
CA THR A 77 20.90 -1.43 -3.49
C THR A 77 19.73 -0.62 -2.90
N GLU A 78 18.98 -1.20 -1.97
CA GLU A 78 17.84 -0.55 -1.32
C GLU A 78 18.24 0.70 -0.53
N GLN A 79 19.40 0.68 0.14
CA GLN A 79 19.88 1.84 0.90
C GLN A 79 20.36 2.95 -0.04
N VAL A 80 20.90 2.61 -1.21
CA VAL A 80 21.25 3.59 -2.25
C VAL A 80 20.00 4.28 -2.76
N SER A 81 18.96 3.51 -3.07
CA SER A 81 17.67 4.06 -3.50
C SER A 81 17.03 4.94 -2.42
N ASP A 82 17.05 4.53 -1.16
CA ASP A 82 16.54 5.31 -0.03
C ASP A 82 17.32 6.61 0.19
N LEU A 83 18.67 6.57 0.08
CA LEU A 83 19.49 7.79 0.11
C LEU A 83 19.10 8.75 -1.01
N GLN A 84 19.00 8.25 -2.24
CA GLN A 84 18.66 9.07 -3.40
C GLN A 84 17.24 9.66 -3.29
N TRP A 85 16.31 8.90 -2.73
CA TRP A 85 14.95 9.38 -2.50
C TRP A 85 14.89 10.46 -1.41
N LYS A 86 15.64 10.30 -0.31
CA LYS A 86 15.75 11.35 0.71
C LYS A 86 16.43 12.59 0.16
N LEU A 87 17.52 12.44 -0.60
CA LEU A 87 18.16 13.57 -1.27
C LEU A 87 17.20 14.24 -2.26
N PHE A 88 16.38 13.49 -2.98
CA PHE A 88 15.35 14.04 -3.86
C PHE A 88 14.39 14.94 -3.08
N LEU A 89 13.76 14.41 -2.02
CA LEU A 89 12.81 15.17 -1.21
C LEU A 89 13.46 16.37 -0.52
N VAL A 90 14.65 16.21 0.03
CA VAL A 90 15.39 17.30 0.67
C VAL A 90 15.70 18.42 -0.33
N ASN A 91 16.24 18.07 -1.51
CA ASN A 91 16.54 19.06 -2.56
C ASN A 91 15.27 19.74 -3.09
N GLN A 92 14.13 19.04 -3.10
CA GLN A 92 12.83 19.63 -3.42
C GLN A 92 12.41 20.66 -2.37
N GLN A 93 12.56 20.35 -1.08
CA GLN A 93 12.20 21.29 0.00
C GLN A 93 13.10 22.53 0.03
N ILE A 94 14.41 22.38 -0.20
CA ILE A 94 15.36 23.51 -0.20
C ILE A 94 15.50 24.21 -1.58
N GLY A 95 14.72 23.81 -2.58
CA GLY A 95 14.68 24.46 -3.90
C GLY A 95 15.90 24.22 -4.80
N HIS A 96 16.70 23.17 -4.55
CA HIS A 96 17.91 22.85 -5.30
C HIS A 96 17.63 22.09 -6.62
N ARG A 97 17.03 22.77 -7.60
CA ARG A 97 16.59 22.15 -8.88
C ARG A 97 17.72 21.47 -9.66
N ALA A 98 18.94 22.01 -9.64
CA ALA A 98 20.08 21.39 -10.33
C ALA A 98 20.42 20.00 -9.76
N ASN A 99 20.30 19.81 -8.44
CA ASN A 99 20.52 18.52 -7.81
C ASN A 99 19.39 17.55 -8.12
N LEU A 100 18.14 18.02 -8.16
CA LEU A 100 16.99 17.20 -8.59
C LEU A 100 17.21 16.63 -10.00
N LYS A 101 17.68 17.44 -10.95
CA LYS A 101 18.02 16.97 -12.31
C LYS A 101 19.12 15.90 -12.31
N LYS A 102 20.14 16.04 -11.46
CA LYS A 102 21.20 15.01 -11.32
C LYS A 102 20.64 13.69 -10.77
N ILE A 103 19.77 13.77 -9.76
CA ILE A 103 19.13 12.58 -9.18
C ILE A 103 18.19 11.93 -10.20
N ALA A 104 17.42 12.72 -10.96
CA ALA A 104 16.56 12.21 -12.01
C ALA A 104 17.38 11.47 -13.09
N ALA A 105 18.47 12.08 -13.57
CA ALA A 105 19.37 11.46 -14.53
C ALA A 105 20.05 10.19 -13.99
N TRP A 106 20.34 10.13 -12.69
CA TRP A 106 20.80 8.89 -12.04
C TRP A 106 19.72 7.81 -12.09
N ALA A 107 18.47 8.16 -11.74
CA ALA A 107 17.36 7.22 -11.69
C ALA A 107 17.05 6.59 -13.05
N GLU A 108 17.16 7.33 -14.16
CA GLU A 108 16.95 6.79 -15.52
C GLU A 108 17.90 5.63 -15.88
N ARG A 109 19.11 5.63 -15.30
CA ARG A 109 20.12 4.59 -15.52
C ARG A 109 20.17 3.54 -14.42
N TYR A 110 19.41 3.73 -13.34
CA TYR A 110 19.48 2.86 -12.18
C TYR A 110 18.60 1.62 -12.35
N SER A 111 19.16 0.45 -12.02
CA SER A 111 18.42 -0.81 -12.01
C SER A 111 17.75 -1.01 -10.65
N PHE A 112 16.50 -0.56 -10.55
CA PHE A 112 15.68 -0.75 -9.35
C PHE A 112 15.28 -2.22 -9.19
N LYS A 113 15.49 -2.77 -7.99
CA LYS A 113 14.96 -4.09 -7.63
C LYS A 113 13.47 -4.06 -7.35
N ASP A 114 13.00 -2.98 -6.72
CA ASP A 114 11.59 -2.74 -6.44
C ASP A 114 10.98 -1.87 -7.54
N ILE A 115 9.97 -2.41 -8.23
CA ILE A 115 9.27 -1.71 -9.31
C ILE A 115 8.53 -0.46 -8.81
N GLU A 116 8.07 -0.42 -7.55
CA GLU A 116 7.41 0.76 -6.98
C GLU A 116 8.41 1.92 -6.79
N GLU A 117 9.68 1.62 -6.53
CA GLU A 117 10.72 2.65 -6.45
C GLU A 117 11.08 3.20 -7.83
N GLY A 118 11.18 2.34 -8.84
CA GLY A 118 11.36 2.78 -10.23
C GLY A 118 10.18 3.66 -10.69
N ALA A 119 8.96 3.25 -10.37
CA ALA A 119 7.74 4.01 -10.64
C ALA A 119 7.73 5.37 -9.92
N ARG A 120 8.22 5.42 -8.67
CA ARG A 120 8.34 6.65 -7.87
C ARG A 120 9.20 7.70 -8.57
N PHE A 121 10.44 7.35 -8.91
CA PHE A 121 11.34 8.30 -9.57
C PHE A 121 10.86 8.70 -10.96
N CYS A 122 10.26 7.77 -11.69
CA CYS A 122 9.65 8.04 -12.97
C CYS A 122 8.51 9.07 -12.84
N TYR A 123 7.55 8.84 -11.94
CA TYR A 123 6.42 9.75 -11.74
C TYR A 123 6.87 11.13 -11.28
N TRP A 124 7.71 11.20 -10.25
CA TRP A 124 8.16 12.46 -9.69
C TRP A 124 9.04 13.27 -10.64
N GLY A 125 9.87 12.60 -11.46
CA GLY A 125 10.67 13.29 -12.46
C GLY A 125 9.82 13.93 -13.55
N TYR A 126 8.75 13.27 -14.01
CA TYR A 126 7.80 13.88 -14.95
C TYR A 126 6.92 14.95 -14.30
N LYS A 127 6.39 14.69 -13.10
CA LYS A 127 5.56 15.65 -12.35
C LYS A 127 6.28 16.98 -12.11
N LEU A 128 7.60 16.94 -11.89
CA LEU A 128 8.42 18.14 -11.63
C LEU A 128 9.18 18.65 -12.87
N GLU A 129 8.90 18.11 -14.06
CA GLU A 129 9.56 18.51 -15.32
C GLU A 129 11.10 18.44 -15.22
N LEU A 130 11.59 17.32 -14.71
CA LEU A 130 13.03 17.03 -14.59
C LEU A 130 13.57 16.26 -15.78
N TYR A 131 12.72 15.48 -16.47
CA TYR A 131 13.05 14.76 -17.69
C TYR A 131 12.79 15.62 -18.93
N ILE A 132 13.63 15.43 -19.95
CA ILE A 132 13.55 16.17 -21.23
C ILE A 132 12.59 15.47 -22.20
N GLU A 133 12.60 14.14 -22.22
CA GLU A 133 11.85 13.30 -23.15
C GLU A 133 10.85 12.39 -22.43
N GLY A 134 9.80 12.00 -23.16
CA GLY A 134 8.73 11.16 -22.66
C GLY A 134 7.69 11.94 -21.85
N SER A 135 6.86 11.20 -21.11
CA SER A 135 5.67 11.71 -20.47
C SER A 135 5.26 10.86 -19.26
N LEU A 136 4.30 11.39 -18.48
CA LEU A 136 3.61 10.61 -17.45
C LEU A 136 2.97 9.33 -18.02
N GLN A 137 2.63 9.34 -19.31
CA GLN A 137 2.04 8.20 -19.99
C GLN A 137 3.04 7.05 -20.15
N ASP A 138 4.29 7.36 -20.53
CA ASP A 138 5.38 6.38 -20.59
C ASP A 138 5.63 5.76 -19.21
N CYS A 139 5.48 6.57 -18.16
CA CYS A 139 5.58 6.09 -16.79
C CYS A 139 4.52 5.06 -16.43
N TYR A 140 3.26 5.31 -16.80
CA TYR A 140 2.18 4.36 -16.58
C TYR A 140 2.38 3.07 -17.39
N HIS A 141 2.80 3.18 -18.67
CA HIS A 141 3.05 2.02 -19.51
C HIS A 141 4.18 1.14 -18.98
N ARG A 142 5.23 1.74 -18.41
CA ARG A 142 6.36 1.01 -17.84
C ARG A 142 6.06 0.38 -16.48
N TYR A 143 5.25 1.04 -15.67
CA TYR A 143 4.92 0.60 -14.32
C TYR A 143 3.41 0.50 -14.08
N PRO A 144 2.68 -0.27 -14.90
CA PRO A 144 1.24 -0.38 -14.76
C PRO A 144 0.90 -0.98 -13.38
N LEU A 145 -0.23 -0.58 -12.79
CA LEU A 145 -0.75 -1.10 -11.52
C LEU A 145 0.14 -0.82 -10.28
N THR A 146 1.25 -0.10 -10.42
CA THR A 146 1.97 0.50 -9.27
C THR A 146 1.23 1.73 -8.78
N PHE A 147 1.45 2.15 -7.53
CA PHE A 147 0.83 3.37 -7.01
C PHE A 147 1.19 4.59 -7.88
N TYR A 148 2.46 4.74 -8.22
CA TYR A 148 2.92 5.88 -9.01
C TYR A 148 2.57 5.79 -10.48
N GLY A 149 2.49 4.59 -11.07
CA GLY A 149 1.98 4.41 -12.42
C GLY A 149 0.53 4.85 -12.53
N LEU A 150 -0.33 4.44 -11.58
CA LEU A 150 -1.73 4.87 -11.54
C LEU A 150 -1.87 6.38 -11.30
N LYS A 151 -1.00 6.97 -10.45
CA LYS A 151 -0.90 8.42 -10.28
C LYS A 151 -0.48 9.14 -11.57
N ALA A 152 0.46 8.57 -12.32
CA ALA A 152 0.92 9.12 -13.59
C ALA A 152 -0.23 9.15 -14.61
N ARG A 153 -0.98 8.05 -14.74
CA ARG A 153 -2.19 7.96 -15.55
C ARG A 153 -3.25 8.99 -15.15
N SER A 154 -3.54 9.09 -13.85
CA SER A 154 -4.53 10.05 -13.35
C SER A 154 -4.15 11.50 -13.66
N LEU A 155 -2.87 11.86 -13.48
CA LEU A 155 -2.37 13.20 -13.75
C LEU A 155 -2.33 13.50 -15.26
N ALA A 156 -1.96 12.52 -16.09
CA ALA A 156 -2.00 12.65 -17.55
C ALA A 156 -3.42 12.91 -18.07
N ASN A 157 -4.41 12.13 -17.60
CA ASN A 157 -5.82 12.30 -17.96
C ASN A 157 -6.34 13.71 -17.60
N ASN A 158 -6.03 14.20 -16.39
CA ASN A 158 -6.44 15.55 -15.96
C ASN A 158 -5.83 16.66 -16.82
N ASN A 159 -4.65 16.41 -17.42
CA ASN A 159 -3.98 17.33 -18.33
C ASN A 159 -4.47 17.21 -19.79
N GLY A 160 -5.58 16.51 -20.04
CA GLY A 160 -6.16 16.34 -21.38
C GLY A 160 -5.46 15.28 -22.24
N GLN A 161 -4.51 14.52 -21.68
CA GLN A 161 -3.93 13.33 -22.32
C GLN A 161 -4.83 12.12 -22.03
N SER A 162 -6.03 12.12 -22.62
CA SER A 162 -7.02 11.05 -22.42
C SER A 162 -6.46 9.71 -22.88
N LEU A 163 -6.41 8.75 -21.97
CA LEU A 163 -6.21 7.35 -22.32
C LEU A 163 -7.49 6.73 -22.87
N PRO A 164 -7.40 5.78 -23.80
CA PRO A 164 -8.49 4.86 -24.02
C PRO A 164 -8.84 4.22 -22.67
N GLY A 165 -10.12 4.24 -22.29
CA GLY A 165 -10.63 3.21 -21.39
C GLY A 165 -10.22 1.87 -21.98
N HIS A 166 -9.82 0.90 -21.15
CA HIS A 166 -9.58 -0.44 -21.69
C HIS A 166 -10.83 -0.83 -22.48
N PRO A 167 -10.72 -1.08 -23.80
CA PRO A 167 -11.85 -1.47 -24.59
C PRO A 167 -12.38 -2.78 -24.03
N ASP A 168 -13.69 -2.87 -23.86
CA ASP A 168 -14.43 -4.06 -23.48
C ASP A 168 -15.09 -4.60 -24.76
N PRO A 169 -14.46 -5.51 -25.52
CA PRO A 169 -15.21 -6.48 -26.28
C PRO A 169 -15.78 -7.49 -25.30
N GLU A 170 -17.11 -7.58 -25.26
CA GLU A 170 -17.89 -8.58 -24.55
C GLU A 170 -17.21 -9.96 -24.59
N PHE A 171 -16.47 -10.30 -23.53
CA PHE A 171 -15.94 -11.65 -23.38
C PHE A 171 -17.11 -12.57 -23.06
N GLN A 172 -17.57 -13.31 -24.07
CA GLN A 172 -18.60 -14.34 -23.87
C GLN A 172 -17.92 -15.66 -23.48
N PHE A 173 -17.89 -15.90 -22.17
CA PHE A 173 -17.42 -17.16 -21.60
C PHE A 173 -18.30 -18.33 -22.05
N LYS A 174 -17.72 -19.30 -22.78
CA LYS A 174 -18.42 -20.54 -23.17
C LYS A 174 -18.31 -21.59 -22.06
N ARG A 175 -19.39 -21.79 -21.32
CA ARG A 175 -19.51 -22.85 -20.31
C ARG A 175 -19.70 -24.22 -20.96
N ARG A 176 -18.96 -25.23 -20.48
CA ARG A 176 -19.36 -26.64 -20.60
C ARG A 176 -20.20 -27.07 -19.40
N PRO A 177 -20.99 -28.16 -19.49
CA PRO A 177 -21.55 -28.81 -18.31
C PRO A 177 -20.44 -29.34 -17.39
N LEU A 178 -20.72 -29.38 -16.08
CA LEU A 178 -19.88 -30.07 -15.11
C LEU A 178 -19.93 -31.58 -15.34
N GLN A 179 -18.81 -32.26 -15.07
CA GLN A 179 -18.78 -33.72 -14.98
C GLN A 179 -19.50 -34.18 -13.71
N VAL A 180 -19.85 -35.46 -13.64
CA VAL A 180 -20.58 -36.01 -12.47
C VAL A 180 -19.72 -35.86 -11.22
N GLU A 181 -18.44 -36.21 -11.32
CA GLU A 181 -17.48 -36.15 -10.23
C GLU A 181 -17.24 -34.70 -9.76
N GLU A 182 -17.26 -33.74 -10.69
CA GLU A 182 -17.15 -32.31 -10.36
C GLU A 182 -18.41 -31.82 -9.63
N SER A 183 -19.58 -32.28 -10.06
CA SER A 183 -20.86 -31.94 -9.43
C SER A 183 -20.92 -32.49 -8.00
N GLU A 184 -20.52 -33.75 -7.81
CA GLU A 184 -20.41 -34.38 -6.49
C GLU A 184 -19.39 -33.66 -5.60
N TYR A 185 -18.25 -33.24 -6.16
CA TYR A 185 -17.24 -32.46 -5.46
C TYR A 185 -17.78 -31.11 -4.96
N PHE A 186 -18.47 -30.35 -5.81
CA PHE A 186 -19.05 -29.05 -5.41
C PHE A 186 -20.16 -29.21 -4.37
N GLU A 187 -20.94 -30.28 -4.46
CA GLU A 187 -21.97 -30.58 -3.46
C GLU A 187 -21.36 -30.92 -2.09
N MET A 188 -20.29 -31.72 -2.07
CA MET A 188 -19.53 -31.99 -0.85
C MET A 188 -19.00 -30.70 -0.22
N LEU A 189 -18.40 -29.80 -1.02
CA LEU A 189 -17.89 -28.53 -0.50
C LEU A 189 -19.02 -27.65 0.05
N ARG A 190 -20.18 -27.58 -0.61
CA ARG A 190 -21.37 -26.86 -0.10
C ARG A 190 -21.76 -27.37 1.28
N LEU A 191 -21.89 -28.69 1.43
CA LEU A 191 -22.25 -29.31 2.70
C LEU A 191 -21.23 -29.00 3.81
N LEU A 192 -19.93 -29.01 3.49
CA LEU A 192 -18.89 -28.66 4.46
C LEU A 192 -18.98 -27.19 4.89
N TYR A 193 -19.24 -26.26 3.97
CA TYR A 193 -19.43 -24.85 4.33
C TYR A 193 -20.71 -24.64 5.15
N ASP A 194 -21.81 -25.32 4.82
CA ASP A 194 -23.07 -25.26 5.57
C ASP A 194 -22.95 -25.82 7.00
N LEU A 195 -22.05 -26.79 7.21
CA LEU A 195 -21.74 -27.38 8.51
C LEU A 195 -20.67 -26.60 9.31
N ASP A 196 -20.22 -25.44 8.82
CA ASP A 196 -19.14 -24.64 9.41
C ASP A 196 -17.76 -25.35 9.43
N GLU A 197 -17.58 -26.38 8.61
CA GLU A 197 -16.31 -27.12 8.43
C GLU A 197 -15.39 -26.42 7.41
N GLN A 198 -15.31 -25.10 7.54
CA GLN A 198 -14.62 -24.18 6.63
C GLN A 198 -13.15 -24.55 6.39
N ARG A 199 -12.43 -24.97 7.42
CA ARG A 199 -11.00 -25.31 7.32
C ARG A 199 -10.77 -26.58 6.50
N LEU A 200 -11.66 -27.56 6.64
CA LEU A 200 -11.59 -28.81 5.88
C LEU A 200 -11.97 -28.56 4.42
N ALA A 201 -13.03 -27.79 4.18
CA ALA A 201 -13.40 -27.40 2.82
C ALA A 201 -12.25 -26.67 2.10
N ASP A 202 -11.57 -25.74 2.79
CA ASP A 202 -10.43 -25.03 2.20
C ASP A 202 -9.27 -25.95 1.85
N SER A 203 -8.93 -26.89 2.74
CA SER A 203 -7.80 -27.80 2.48
C SER A 203 -8.09 -28.66 1.25
N ILE A 204 -9.33 -29.11 1.09
CA ILE A 204 -9.76 -29.88 -0.08
C ILE A 204 -9.65 -29.04 -1.37
N VAL A 205 -10.03 -27.75 -1.32
CA VAL A 205 -9.89 -26.85 -2.48
C VAL A 205 -8.44 -26.74 -2.94
N PHE A 206 -7.48 -26.70 -2.03
CA PHE A 206 -6.05 -26.65 -2.37
C PHE A 206 -5.50 -27.97 -2.96
N GLU A 207 -6.12 -29.11 -2.69
CA GLU A 207 -5.68 -30.40 -3.25
C GLU A 207 -6.01 -30.53 -4.74
N GLU A 208 -7.01 -29.78 -5.21
CA GLU A 208 -7.53 -29.85 -6.58
C GLU A 208 -7.05 -28.68 -7.47
N GLU A 209 -5.97 -27.99 -7.09
CA GLU A 209 -5.43 -26.81 -7.82
C GLU A 209 -5.20 -27.06 -9.32
N ALA A 210 -4.86 -28.29 -9.71
CA ALA A 210 -4.65 -28.66 -11.11
C ALA A 210 -5.91 -28.44 -11.99
N LYS A 211 -7.11 -28.57 -11.41
CA LYS A 211 -8.40 -28.40 -12.09
C LYS A 211 -8.79 -26.94 -12.29
N LEU A 212 -8.13 -25.98 -11.63
CA LEU A 212 -8.39 -24.55 -11.80
C LEU A 212 -8.10 -24.04 -13.22
N LYS A 213 -7.42 -24.84 -14.05
CA LYS A 213 -7.24 -24.59 -15.48
C LYS A 213 -8.53 -24.75 -16.28
N ASP A 214 -9.51 -25.50 -15.77
CA ASP A 214 -10.83 -25.60 -16.39
C ASP A 214 -11.71 -24.44 -15.94
N LEU A 215 -12.21 -23.65 -16.90
CA LEU A 215 -12.98 -22.44 -16.63
C LEU A 215 -14.37 -22.71 -16.05
N THR A 216 -15.05 -23.78 -16.48
CA THR A 216 -16.36 -24.14 -15.91
C THR A 216 -16.15 -24.49 -14.44
N TYR A 217 -15.11 -25.28 -14.14
CA TYR A 217 -14.75 -25.62 -12.77
C TYR A 217 -14.38 -24.38 -11.96
N PHE A 218 -13.51 -23.51 -12.49
CA PHE A 218 -13.08 -22.31 -11.77
C PHE A 218 -14.22 -21.32 -11.52
N ASP A 219 -15.10 -21.09 -12.49
CA ASP A 219 -16.24 -20.18 -12.33
C ASP A 219 -17.27 -20.72 -11.34
N GLU A 220 -17.51 -22.05 -11.34
CA GLU A 220 -18.35 -22.71 -10.33
C GLU A 220 -17.73 -22.59 -8.93
N LEU A 221 -16.42 -22.88 -8.81
CA LEU A 221 -15.68 -22.73 -7.55
C LEU A 221 -15.72 -21.28 -7.06
N ARG A 222 -15.49 -20.31 -7.93
CA ARG A 222 -15.57 -18.87 -7.62
C ARG A 222 -16.94 -18.51 -7.07
N GLY A 223 -18.02 -18.99 -7.71
CA GLY A 223 -19.39 -18.80 -7.26
C GLY A 223 -19.64 -19.39 -5.87
N LEU A 224 -19.20 -20.63 -5.66
CA LEU A 224 -19.30 -21.32 -4.37
C LEU A 224 -18.52 -20.59 -3.27
N LEU A 225 -17.26 -20.22 -3.52
CA LEU A 225 -16.43 -19.50 -2.58
C LEU A 225 -17.02 -18.13 -2.24
N ALA A 226 -17.58 -17.42 -3.21
CA ALA A 226 -18.26 -16.15 -2.96
C ALA A 226 -19.53 -16.33 -2.10
N ALA A 227 -20.31 -17.38 -2.34
CA ALA A 227 -21.49 -17.71 -1.54
C ALA A 227 -21.15 -18.09 -0.08
N ALA A 228 -19.96 -18.68 0.12
CA ALA A 228 -19.44 -19.06 1.43
C ALA A 228 -18.51 -18.00 2.06
N ASP A 229 -18.52 -16.75 1.58
CA ASP A 229 -17.67 -15.64 2.07
C ASP A 229 -16.15 -15.92 2.05
N ARG A 230 -15.69 -16.82 1.16
CA ARG A 230 -14.30 -17.29 1.03
C ARG A 230 -13.44 -16.44 0.08
N PHE A 231 -13.63 -15.12 0.11
CA PHE A 231 -12.95 -14.18 -0.78
C PHE A 231 -11.42 -14.19 -0.67
N TYR A 232 -10.88 -14.46 0.52
CA TYR A 232 -9.43 -14.57 0.72
C TYR A 232 -8.86 -15.79 -0.02
N LEU A 233 -9.55 -16.93 0.07
CA LEU A 233 -9.14 -18.15 -0.63
C LEU A 233 -9.17 -17.92 -2.14
N LEU A 234 -10.26 -17.34 -2.65
CA LEU A 234 -10.36 -16.97 -4.06
C LEU A 234 -9.19 -16.06 -4.50
N HIS A 235 -8.87 -15.01 -3.73
CA HIS A 235 -7.75 -14.14 -4.03
C HIS A 235 -6.41 -14.90 -4.05
N GLN A 236 -6.20 -15.83 -3.13
CA GLN A 236 -5.00 -16.65 -3.08
C GLN A 236 -4.88 -17.52 -4.34
N LEU A 237 -5.95 -18.21 -4.74
CA LEU A 237 -5.99 -19.03 -5.95
C LEU A 237 -5.72 -18.18 -7.21
N VAL A 238 -6.39 -17.03 -7.36
CA VAL A 238 -6.18 -16.13 -8.50
C VAL A 238 -4.73 -15.64 -8.55
N SER A 239 -4.14 -15.30 -7.40
CA SER A 239 -2.77 -14.83 -7.33
C SER A 239 -1.74 -15.93 -7.64
N GLN A 240 -1.99 -17.16 -7.23
CA GLN A 240 -1.10 -18.30 -7.46
C GLN A 240 -1.17 -18.81 -8.90
N HIS A 241 -2.33 -18.73 -9.52
CA HIS A 241 -2.58 -19.25 -10.87
C HIS A 241 -2.74 -18.14 -11.92
N GLN A 242 -2.25 -16.93 -11.63
CA GLN A 242 -2.42 -15.77 -12.51
C GLN A 242 -1.97 -16.06 -13.96
N ASP A 243 -0.86 -16.77 -14.12
CA ASP A 243 -0.25 -17.06 -15.43
C ASP A 243 -1.11 -18.02 -16.26
N HIS A 244 -1.97 -18.80 -15.62
CA HIS A 244 -2.97 -19.65 -16.28
C HIS A 244 -4.26 -18.89 -16.60
N LEU A 245 -4.57 -17.88 -15.78
CA LEU A 245 -5.73 -17.00 -15.98
C LEU A 245 -5.47 -15.91 -17.04
N LEU A 246 -4.20 -15.59 -17.32
CA LEU A 246 -3.75 -14.61 -18.33
C LEU A 246 -3.38 -15.33 -19.64
N GLY A 247 -4.18 -15.17 -20.70
CA GLY A 247 -3.89 -15.71 -22.03
C GLY A 247 -4.98 -15.44 -23.08
N ASP A 248 -4.56 -15.40 -24.37
CA ASP A 248 -5.33 -14.90 -25.53
C ASP A 248 -6.66 -15.64 -25.84
N THR A 249 -6.99 -16.72 -25.13
CA THR A 249 -8.24 -17.49 -25.30
C THR A 249 -9.02 -17.76 -24.01
N TYR A 250 -8.54 -17.29 -22.85
CA TYR A 250 -9.06 -17.70 -21.54
C TYR A 250 -10.01 -16.67 -20.89
N TYR A 251 -9.61 -15.40 -20.86
CA TYR A 251 -10.47 -14.23 -20.63
C TYR A 251 -10.26 -13.18 -21.75
N GLY A 252 -9.61 -13.56 -22.86
CA GLY A 252 -9.04 -12.60 -23.81
C GLY A 252 -8.04 -11.66 -23.14
N ASN A 253 -7.76 -10.52 -23.76
CA ASN A 253 -7.04 -9.41 -23.12
C ASN A 253 -7.82 -8.76 -21.94
N HIS A 254 -8.84 -9.44 -21.35
CA HIS A 254 -9.72 -8.91 -20.31
C HIS A 254 -9.42 -9.47 -18.91
N HIS A 255 -8.68 -8.65 -18.18
CA HIS A 255 -8.90 -8.27 -16.79
C HIS A 255 -9.04 -9.40 -15.75
N ILE A 256 -7.89 -9.99 -15.40
CA ILE A 256 -7.66 -10.61 -14.08
C ILE A 256 -7.99 -9.67 -12.89
N LEU A 257 -8.06 -8.35 -13.15
CA LEU A 257 -8.28 -7.33 -12.15
C LEU A 257 -9.61 -7.51 -11.38
N PRO A 258 -10.80 -7.62 -12.00
CA PRO A 258 -12.03 -8.01 -11.31
C PRO A 258 -11.92 -9.23 -10.39
N LEU A 259 -11.09 -10.22 -10.74
CA LEU A 259 -10.86 -11.41 -9.89
C LEU A 259 -9.96 -11.10 -8.68
N LEU A 260 -8.94 -10.26 -8.86
CA LEU A 260 -8.04 -9.78 -7.79
C LEU A 260 -8.64 -8.68 -6.90
N TYR A 261 -9.70 -8.03 -7.38
CA TYR A 261 -10.41 -6.92 -6.73
C TYR A 261 -11.92 -7.22 -6.65
N PRO A 262 -12.36 -8.28 -5.94
CA PRO A 262 -13.76 -8.65 -5.87
C PRO A 262 -14.60 -7.65 -5.06
N GLN A 263 -15.90 -7.60 -5.32
CA GLN A 263 -16.90 -6.90 -4.52
C GLN A 263 -17.41 -7.79 -3.36
N ALA A 264 -16.53 -8.13 -2.42
CA ALA A 264 -16.83 -9.00 -1.28
C ALA A 264 -17.88 -8.38 -0.32
N PHE A 265 -18.85 -9.16 0.16
CA PHE A 265 -19.94 -8.67 1.03
C PHE A 265 -20.74 -7.54 0.39
N GLN A 266 -21.03 -7.64 -0.92
CA GLN A 266 -21.58 -6.54 -1.73
C GLN A 266 -22.81 -5.90 -1.10
N SER A 267 -23.79 -6.70 -0.66
CA SER A 267 -25.04 -6.17 -0.09
C SER A 267 -24.81 -5.31 1.16
N GLN A 268 -23.88 -5.75 2.02
CA GLN A 268 -23.51 -5.04 3.25
C GLN A 268 -22.68 -3.79 2.93
N VAL A 269 -21.73 -3.89 1.99
CA VAL A 269 -20.91 -2.76 1.57
C VAL A 269 -21.77 -1.66 0.94
N THR A 270 -22.64 -1.99 -0.02
CA THR A 270 -23.54 -1.02 -0.65
C THR A 270 -24.41 -0.33 0.39
N ARG A 271 -25.08 -1.10 1.25
CA ARG A 271 -25.92 -0.57 2.31
C ARG A 271 -25.16 0.38 3.25
N TYR A 272 -24.04 -0.07 3.81
CA TYR A 272 -23.34 0.70 4.84
C TYR A 272 -22.47 1.83 4.27
N ALA A 273 -22.05 1.74 3.02
CA ALA A 273 -21.42 2.84 2.31
C ALA A 273 -22.43 3.97 2.03
N GLU A 274 -23.64 3.64 1.58
CA GLU A 274 -24.73 4.58 1.36
C GLU A 274 -25.17 5.25 2.68
N GLU A 275 -25.48 4.46 3.71
CA GLU A 275 -25.89 4.98 5.03
C GLU A 275 -24.84 5.94 5.63
N ALA A 276 -23.55 5.63 5.45
CA ALA A 276 -22.44 6.46 5.94
C ALA A 276 -22.03 7.59 4.99
N ARG A 277 -22.51 7.60 3.73
CA ARG A 277 -22.10 8.52 2.66
C ARG A 277 -20.59 8.44 2.35
N VAL A 278 -20.07 7.22 2.24
CA VAL A 278 -18.69 6.95 1.78
C VAL A 278 -18.74 6.19 0.45
N SER A 279 -17.69 6.30 -0.36
CA SER A 279 -17.60 5.54 -1.62
C SER A 279 -17.48 4.05 -1.34
N GLU A 280 -18.27 3.20 -2.01
CA GLU A 280 -18.10 1.74 -1.96
C GLU A 280 -16.68 1.32 -2.35
N MET A 281 -16.11 1.94 -3.38
CA MET A 281 -14.74 1.66 -3.86
C MET A 281 -13.71 1.92 -2.76
N LEU A 282 -13.94 2.93 -1.91
CA LEU A 282 -13.10 3.21 -0.76
C LEU A 282 -13.23 2.11 0.30
N VAL A 283 -14.46 1.67 0.59
CA VAL A 283 -14.70 0.59 1.56
C VAL A 283 -14.02 -0.70 1.11
N TYR A 284 -14.17 -1.08 -0.17
CA TYR A 284 -13.49 -2.25 -0.73
C TYR A 284 -11.97 -2.10 -0.68
N ALA A 285 -11.42 -0.94 -1.04
CA ALA A 285 -9.98 -0.70 -1.00
C ALA A 285 -9.39 -0.82 0.41
N VAL A 286 -10.07 -0.24 1.41
CA VAL A 286 -9.67 -0.36 2.83
C VAL A 286 -9.79 -1.81 3.28
N MET A 287 -10.93 -2.48 3.04
CA MET A 287 -11.15 -3.87 3.43
C MET A 287 -10.10 -4.82 2.82
N ARG A 288 -9.76 -4.59 1.56
CA ARG A 288 -8.73 -5.35 0.85
C ARG A 288 -7.39 -5.23 1.60
N GLU A 289 -6.93 -4.01 1.89
CA GLU A 289 -5.63 -3.79 2.53
C GLU A 289 -5.59 -4.13 4.02
N GLU A 290 -6.73 -4.07 4.72
CA GLU A 290 -6.82 -4.33 6.15
C GLU A 290 -6.94 -5.82 6.47
N SER A 291 -7.80 -6.55 5.77
CA SER A 291 -8.13 -7.93 6.11
C SER A 291 -8.01 -8.91 4.95
N ARG A 292 -7.84 -8.43 3.72
CA ARG A 292 -8.00 -9.24 2.50
C ARG A 292 -9.35 -9.97 2.54
N PHE A 293 -10.39 -9.27 2.98
CA PHE A 293 -11.78 -9.75 3.11
C PHE A 293 -12.00 -10.83 4.16
N ARG A 294 -11.08 -11.02 5.11
CA ARG A 294 -11.22 -12.03 6.18
C ARG A 294 -11.90 -11.43 7.41
N PRO A 295 -13.12 -11.87 7.79
CA PRO A 295 -13.84 -11.30 8.92
C PRO A 295 -13.26 -11.68 10.29
N TYR A 296 -12.49 -12.78 10.36
CA TYR A 296 -11.94 -13.28 11.63
C TYR A 296 -10.49 -12.84 11.92
N VAL A 297 -9.91 -11.93 11.13
CA VAL A 297 -8.52 -11.50 11.31
C VAL A 297 -8.38 -10.54 12.48
N LYS A 298 -7.34 -10.80 13.29
CA LYS A 298 -6.89 -9.91 14.37
C LYS A 298 -5.43 -9.53 14.13
N SER A 299 -5.12 -8.25 14.06
CA SER A 299 -3.74 -7.77 13.94
C SER A 299 -2.97 -7.92 15.25
N PHE A 300 -1.63 -7.84 15.18
CA PHE A 300 -0.77 -7.82 16.36
C PHE A 300 -1.10 -6.67 17.33
N ALA A 301 -1.47 -5.50 16.80
CA ALA A 301 -1.89 -4.33 17.58
C ALA A 301 -3.30 -4.50 18.19
N GLY A 302 -4.06 -5.52 17.77
CA GLY A 302 -5.39 -5.84 18.30
C GLY A 302 -6.55 -5.24 17.50
N ALA A 303 -6.32 -4.81 16.26
CA ALA A 303 -7.39 -4.46 15.33
C ALA A 303 -8.13 -5.72 14.85
N ILE A 304 -9.44 -5.64 14.61
CA ILE A 304 -10.29 -6.83 14.38
C ILE A 304 -11.21 -6.63 13.17
N GLY A 305 -11.38 -7.70 12.39
CA GLY A 305 -12.41 -7.84 11.36
C GLY A 305 -12.08 -7.19 10.02
N LEU A 306 -13.11 -7.09 9.18
CA LEU A 306 -13.00 -6.70 7.77
C LEU A 306 -12.29 -5.36 7.54
N LEU A 307 -12.63 -4.35 8.33
CA LEU A 307 -12.05 -3.01 8.27
C LEU A 307 -11.02 -2.76 9.39
N GLN A 308 -10.57 -3.82 10.08
CA GLN A 308 -9.55 -3.77 11.15
C GLN A 308 -9.79 -2.64 12.16
N LEU A 309 -10.94 -2.67 12.83
CA LEU A 309 -11.25 -1.68 13.85
C LEU A 309 -10.55 -1.99 15.16
N MET A 310 -9.89 -0.99 15.73
CA MET A 310 -9.42 -1.05 17.12
C MET A 310 -10.63 -1.11 18.07
N PRO A 311 -10.63 -1.96 19.12
CA PRO A 311 -11.76 -2.07 20.06
C PRO A 311 -12.13 -0.76 20.76
N LYS A 312 -11.16 0.14 20.95
CA LYS A 312 -11.42 1.49 21.48
C LYS A 312 -12.18 2.35 20.48
N THR A 313 -11.76 2.34 19.20
CA THR A 313 -12.41 3.05 18.10
C THR A 313 -13.83 2.54 17.87
N ALA A 314 -14.01 1.23 17.80
CA ALA A 314 -15.34 0.63 17.59
C ALA A 314 -16.33 0.99 18.71
N ARG A 315 -15.90 1.00 19.98
CA ARG A 315 -16.73 1.47 21.10
C ARG A 315 -17.04 2.96 21.04
N PHE A 316 -16.08 3.77 20.62
CA PHE A 316 -16.28 5.21 20.43
C PHE A 316 -17.35 5.49 19.37
N VAL A 317 -17.22 4.86 18.19
CA VAL A 317 -18.18 4.96 17.10
C VAL A 317 -19.54 4.36 17.49
N GLY A 318 -19.56 3.20 18.13
CA GLY A 318 -20.79 2.58 18.60
C GLY A 318 -21.58 3.48 19.55
N ARG A 319 -20.91 4.15 20.49
CA ARG A 319 -21.55 5.12 21.41
C ARG A 319 -22.21 6.28 20.67
N SER A 320 -21.57 6.85 19.65
CA SER A 320 -22.15 7.96 18.87
C SER A 320 -23.41 7.56 18.12
N LYS A 321 -23.61 6.25 17.89
CA LYS A 321 -24.77 5.66 17.21
C LYS A 321 -25.69 4.85 18.12
N ARG A 322 -25.48 4.88 19.45
CA ARG A 322 -26.23 4.09 20.44
C ARG A 322 -26.20 2.57 20.18
N ILE A 323 -25.11 2.09 19.59
CA ILE A 323 -24.83 0.67 19.36
C ILE A 323 -23.93 0.18 20.49
N ARG A 324 -24.35 -0.84 21.23
CA ARG A 324 -23.50 -1.50 22.23
C ARG A 324 -22.53 -2.43 21.50
N VAL A 325 -21.24 -2.17 21.64
CA VAL A 325 -20.18 -2.93 20.97
C VAL A 325 -19.32 -3.63 22.01
N SER A 326 -19.24 -4.95 21.92
CA SER A 326 -18.22 -5.76 22.59
C SER A 326 -17.12 -6.17 21.62
N THR A 327 -15.92 -6.45 22.13
CA THR A 327 -14.76 -6.78 21.30
C THR A 327 -14.94 -8.06 20.49
N SER A 328 -15.59 -9.09 21.06
CA SER A 328 -15.85 -10.35 20.37
C SER A 328 -16.78 -10.21 19.17
N GLN A 329 -17.69 -9.23 19.20
CA GLN A 329 -18.61 -8.98 18.08
C GLN A 329 -17.92 -8.33 16.87
N LEU A 330 -16.68 -7.86 16.97
CA LEU A 330 -16.00 -7.21 15.85
C LEU A 330 -15.60 -8.17 14.72
N ILE A 331 -15.71 -9.48 14.93
CA ILE A 331 -15.53 -10.48 13.86
C ILE A 331 -16.78 -10.63 13.00
N ASP A 332 -17.93 -10.13 13.46
CA ASP A 332 -19.18 -10.15 12.68
C ASP A 332 -19.05 -9.18 11.50
N PRO A 333 -19.16 -9.67 10.24
CA PRO A 333 -19.01 -8.84 9.04
C PRO A 333 -19.93 -7.62 9.03
N ASP A 334 -21.20 -7.82 9.41
CA ASP A 334 -22.25 -6.79 9.37
C ASP A 334 -21.93 -5.64 10.33
N LEU A 335 -21.66 -5.96 11.61
CA LEU A 335 -21.28 -4.96 12.61
C LEU A 335 -19.96 -4.27 12.27
N ASN A 336 -18.95 -5.02 11.81
CA ASN A 336 -17.64 -4.46 11.51
C ASN A 336 -17.70 -3.46 10.34
N LEU A 337 -18.41 -3.83 9.26
CA LEU A 337 -18.66 -2.97 8.12
C LEU A 337 -19.41 -1.71 8.54
N ARG A 338 -20.52 -1.86 9.25
CA ARG A 338 -21.33 -0.73 9.72
C ARG A 338 -20.51 0.27 10.54
N LEU A 339 -19.73 -0.21 11.50
CA LEU A 339 -18.92 0.67 12.34
C LEU A 339 -17.75 1.28 11.56
N GLY A 340 -17.14 0.53 10.65
CA GLY A 340 -15.97 1.00 9.90
C GLY A 340 -16.32 2.02 8.82
N THR A 341 -17.45 1.89 8.12
CA THR A 341 -17.91 2.93 7.19
C THR A 341 -18.27 4.23 7.91
N ILE A 342 -18.86 4.16 9.10
CA ILE A 342 -19.12 5.34 9.94
C ILE A 342 -17.81 5.98 10.37
N TYR A 343 -16.81 5.20 10.79
CA TYR A 343 -15.50 5.73 11.15
C TYR A 343 -14.79 6.38 9.96
N LEU A 344 -14.84 5.77 8.78
CA LEU A 344 -14.33 6.35 7.54
C LEU A 344 -14.98 7.71 7.24
N ASN A 345 -16.30 7.82 7.40
CA ASN A 345 -17.02 9.08 7.23
C ASN A 345 -16.62 10.13 8.26
N ASP A 346 -16.48 9.75 9.54
CA ASP A 346 -16.08 10.67 10.60
C ASP A 346 -14.69 11.27 10.31
N LEU A 347 -13.75 10.45 9.81
CA LEU A 347 -12.44 10.91 9.36
C LEU A 347 -12.53 11.76 8.10
N SER A 348 -13.33 11.34 7.10
CA SER A 348 -13.57 12.10 5.88
C SER A 348 -14.07 13.51 6.18
N LYS A 349 -15.09 13.64 7.05
CA LYS A 349 -15.62 14.93 7.50
C LYS A 349 -14.58 15.77 8.22
N ARG A 350 -13.77 15.15 9.09
CA ARG A 350 -12.71 15.84 9.83
C ARG A 350 -11.65 16.45 8.89
N PHE A 351 -11.44 15.84 7.73
CA PHE A 351 -10.48 16.29 6.74
C PHE A 351 -11.15 16.80 5.46
N GLU A 352 -12.39 17.29 5.56
CA GLU A 352 -13.10 17.98 4.47
C GLU A 352 -13.17 17.18 3.16
N GLY A 353 -13.30 15.85 3.27
CA GLY A 353 -13.34 14.95 2.13
C GLY A 353 -11.97 14.61 1.52
N ASN A 354 -10.86 15.11 2.08
CA ASN A 354 -9.52 14.79 1.60
C ASN A 354 -9.18 13.31 1.88
N LEU A 355 -9.15 12.52 0.80
CA LEU A 355 -8.96 11.08 0.86
C LEU A 355 -7.62 10.67 1.47
N TYR A 356 -6.53 11.37 1.13
CA TYR A 356 -5.20 11.06 1.61
C TYR A 356 -5.08 11.25 3.13
N TYR A 357 -5.61 12.37 3.65
CA TYR A 357 -5.66 12.62 5.08
C TYR A 357 -6.55 11.63 5.81
N THR A 358 -7.68 11.28 5.21
CA THR A 358 -8.60 10.27 5.75
C THR A 358 -7.91 8.93 5.93
N LEU A 359 -7.24 8.43 4.89
CA LEU A 359 -6.51 7.16 4.94
C LEU A 359 -5.31 7.21 5.89
N ALA A 360 -4.56 8.32 5.88
CA ALA A 360 -3.45 8.51 6.79
C ALA A 360 -3.92 8.57 8.25
N ALA A 361 -5.10 9.12 8.53
CA ALA A 361 -5.68 9.17 9.86
C ALA A 361 -6.31 7.84 10.27
N TYR A 362 -6.82 7.05 9.31
CA TYR A 362 -7.39 5.73 9.57
C TYR A 362 -6.34 4.81 10.20
N ASN A 363 -5.16 4.74 9.58
CA ASN A 363 -4.05 3.92 10.05
C ASN A 363 -3.16 4.64 11.08
N GLY A 364 -2.74 5.87 10.78
CA GLY A 364 -1.76 6.61 11.58
C GLY A 364 -2.37 7.53 12.64
N GLY A 365 -3.69 7.72 12.68
CA GLY A 365 -4.36 8.60 13.64
C GLY A 365 -4.34 10.08 13.25
N ALA A 366 -5.47 10.77 13.44
CA ALA A 366 -5.67 12.14 12.99
C ALA A 366 -4.71 13.18 13.61
N SER A 367 -4.26 12.97 14.86
CA SER A 367 -3.28 13.85 15.50
C SER A 367 -1.92 13.80 14.80
N ASN A 368 -1.55 12.66 14.21
CA ASN A 368 -0.29 12.51 13.48
C ASN A 368 -0.41 13.17 12.10
N VAL A 369 -1.57 13.03 11.43
CA VAL A 369 -1.86 13.74 10.19
C VAL A 369 -1.71 15.25 10.37
N ASN A 370 -2.27 15.82 11.44
CA ASN A 370 -2.11 17.26 11.72
C ASN A 370 -0.64 17.67 11.85
N ARG A 371 0.23 16.82 12.41
CA ARG A 371 1.68 17.12 12.47
C ARG A 371 2.36 16.98 11.11
N TRP A 372 1.98 15.99 10.30
CA TRP A 372 2.55 15.81 8.96
C TRP A 372 2.14 16.94 8.00
N LYS A 373 0.93 17.49 8.15
CA LYS A 373 0.49 18.67 7.38
C LYS A 373 1.41 19.87 7.57
N LEU A 374 1.92 20.07 8.79
CA LEU A 374 2.85 21.16 9.11
C LEU A 374 4.22 21.02 8.41
N LYS A 375 4.52 19.85 7.82
CA LYS A 375 5.77 19.61 7.08
C LYS A 375 5.70 20.07 5.63
N LEU A 376 4.53 20.46 5.14
CA LEU A 376 4.35 20.92 3.77
C LEU A 376 4.52 22.44 3.74
N GLU A 377 5.50 22.91 2.98
CA GLU A 377 5.67 24.31 2.65
C GLU A 377 5.06 24.61 1.27
N GLY A 378 4.32 25.71 1.15
CA GLY A 378 3.71 26.14 -0.11
C GLY A 378 2.33 25.52 -0.40
N PRO A 379 1.90 25.50 -1.68
CA PRO A 379 0.61 24.92 -2.08
C PRO A 379 0.51 23.44 -1.66
N GLU A 380 -0.71 23.03 -1.31
CA GLU A 380 -0.97 21.68 -0.85
C GLU A 380 -0.75 20.66 -1.97
N ASP A 381 0.40 19.98 -1.94
CA ASP A 381 0.72 18.84 -2.80
C ASP A 381 0.47 17.53 -2.04
N MET A 382 -0.62 16.85 -2.36
CA MET A 382 -1.02 15.61 -1.70
C MET A 382 -0.11 14.42 -1.99
N ASP A 383 0.62 14.43 -3.10
CA ASP A 383 1.60 13.37 -3.35
C ASP A 383 2.85 13.62 -2.49
N LEU A 384 3.26 14.88 -2.35
CA LEU A 384 4.32 15.25 -1.42
C LEU A 384 3.93 14.93 0.03
N PHE A 385 2.67 15.18 0.42
CA PHE A 385 2.15 14.80 1.73
C PHE A 385 2.41 13.33 2.03
N VAL A 386 2.06 12.43 1.11
CA VAL A 386 2.29 10.99 1.28
C VAL A 386 3.76 10.69 1.53
N GLU A 387 4.67 11.34 0.80
CA GLU A 387 6.11 11.17 0.97
C GLU A 387 6.63 11.70 2.31
N MET A 388 5.96 12.69 2.89
CA MET A 388 6.33 13.30 4.17
C MET A 388 5.73 12.59 5.40
N ILE A 389 4.83 11.63 5.21
CA ILE A 389 4.34 10.77 6.30
C ILE A 389 5.54 10.09 6.97
N SER A 390 5.71 10.36 8.26
CA SER A 390 6.92 9.92 9.00
C SER A 390 6.87 8.45 9.43
N PHE A 391 5.66 7.89 9.54
CA PHE A 391 5.49 6.47 9.82
C PHE A 391 5.49 5.69 8.51
N ASN A 392 6.54 4.89 8.28
CA ASN A 392 6.65 4.10 7.05
C ASN A 392 5.47 3.14 6.86
N GLU A 393 4.95 2.56 7.96
CA GLU A 393 3.74 1.73 7.92
C GLU A 393 2.55 2.52 7.34
N THR A 394 2.27 3.71 7.88
CA THR A 394 1.18 4.58 7.41
C THR A 394 1.41 5.08 5.98
N LYS A 395 2.64 5.47 5.64
CA LYS A 395 2.99 5.88 4.27
C LYS A 395 2.66 4.77 3.27
N ASN A 396 3.13 3.56 3.56
CA ASN A 396 2.91 2.41 2.69
C ASN A 396 1.43 2.01 2.68
N TYR A 397 0.74 2.09 3.81
CA TYR A 397 -0.70 1.89 3.89
C TYR A 397 -1.47 2.82 2.96
N VAL A 398 -1.22 4.13 3.02
CA VAL A 398 -1.89 5.11 2.17
C VAL A 398 -1.65 4.81 0.69
N LYS A 399 -0.41 4.52 0.29
CA LYS A 399 -0.08 4.14 -1.10
C LYS A 399 -0.83 2.88 -1.55
N ARG A 400 -0.86 1.82 -0.71
CA ARG A 400 -1.56 0.57 -1.03
C ARG A 400 -3.07 0.78 -1.15
N VAL A 401 -3.69 1.49 -0.21
CA VAL A 401 -5.14 1.71 -0.24
C VAL A 401 -5.53 2.61 -1.42
N LEU A 402 -4.77 3.67 -1.72
CA LEU A 402 -5.04 4.50 -2.90
C LEU A 402 -4.87 3.74 -4.21
N LYS A 403 -3.84 2.90 -4.32
CA LYS A 403 -3.68 1.97 -5.45
C LYS A 403 -4.91 1.09 -5.60
N SER A 404 -5.33 0.42 -4.52
CA SER A 404 -6.53 -0.44 -4.53
C SER A 404 -7.78 0.36 -4.89
N TYR A 405 -7.93 1.57 -4.36
CA TYR A 405 -9.05 2.47 -4.66
C TYR A 405 -9.11 2.85 -6.13
N TYR A 406 -8.00 3.26 -6.74
CA TYR A 406 -7.95 3.59 -8.17
C TYR A 406 -8.23 2.37 -9.05
N LEU A 407 -7.82 1.18 -8.63
CA LEU A 407 -8.13 -0.05 -9.36
C LEU A 407 -9.61 -0.39 -9.26
N TYR A 408 -10.20 -0.34 -8.07
CA TYR A 408 -11.65 -0.48 -7.88
C TYR A 408 -12.44 0.55 -8.70
N GLN A 409 -12.03 1.82 -8.70
CA GLN A 409 -12.63 2.85 -9.55
C GLN A 409 -12.48 2.54 -11.04
N SER A 410 -11.33 2.03 -11.48
CA SER A 410 -11.12 1.71 -12.90
C SER A 410 -11.95 0.53 -13.38
N ILE A 411 -12.33 -0.38 -12.48
CA ILE A 411 -13.10 -1.60 -12.79
C ILE A 411 -14.60 -1.35 -12.66
N TYR A 412 -15.03 -0.70 -11.57
CA TYR A 412 -16.44 -0.58 -11.17
C TYR A 412 -16.92 0.87 -11.00
N GLY A 413 -16.03 1.85 -11.18
CA GLY A 413 -16.41 3.27 -11.11
C GLY A 413 -17.33 3.67 -12.27
N PRO A 414 -18.11 4.76 -12.10
CA PRO A 414 -18.89 5.31 -13.20
C PRO A 414 -17.96 5.69 -14.37
N ARG A 415 -18.37 5.31 -15.58
CA ARG A 415 -17.63 5.60 -16.82
C ARG A 415 -17.66 7.07 -17.20
#